data_AF-A0AAD8DNH4-F1
#
_entry.id   AF-A0AAD8DNH4-F1
#
_cell.length_a   1.000
_cell.length_b   1.000
_cell.length_c   1.000
_cell.angle_alpha   90.00
_cell.angle_beta   90.00
_cell.angle_gamma   90.00
#
_symmetry.space_group_name_H-M   'P 1'
#
loop_
_entity.id
_entity.type
_entity.pdbx_description
1 polymer ?
#
loop_
_entity_poly.entity_id
_entity_poly.type
_entity_poly.pdbx_seq_one_letter_code
_entity_poly.pdbx_strand_id
1 'polypeptide(L)'
;MSALGNENQVTKQLQQDLQNELNTTNQLLRLISVELQQIKHLTRPSGEFEANIVKNTSLIKELGKMQQVDLDNLPPFTRRQIDIHTNQHASNKEDVSYRIDSLEESQ
;
A
#
# COMPACT_ATOMS: atom_id res chain seq x y z
N MET A 1 -12.92 46.76 29.82
CA MET A 1 -13.08 46.72 28.35
C MET A 1 -12.26 45.61 27.68
N SER A 2 -11.91 44.53 28.39
CA SER A 2 -10.94 43.51 27.94
C SER A 2 -11.56 42.19 27.46
N ALA A 3 -12.83 41.90 27.80
CA ALA A 3 -13.48 40.63 27.41
C ALA A 3 -13.89 40.60 25.92
N LEU A 4 -14.44 41.70 25.39
CA LEU A 4 -14.89 41.82 23.99
C LEU A 4 -13.75 41.80 22.95
N GLY A 5 -12.54 42.22 23.33
CA GLY A 5 -11.36 42.12 22.47
C GLY A 5 -10.83 40.70 22.34
N ASN A 6 -11.00 39.89 23.39
CA ASN A 6 -10.49 38.53 23.46
C ASN A 6 -11.38 37.55 22.67
N GLU A 7 -12.71 37.70 22.74
CA GLU A 7 -13.65 36.90 21.95
C GLU A 7 -13.49 37.10 20.44
N ASN A 8 -13.19 38.32 20.00
CA ASN A 8 -12.91 38.62 18.59
C ASN A 8 -11.59 38.03 18.09
N GLN A 9 -10.57 37.93 18.96
CA GLN A 9 -9.30 37.28 18.61
C GLN A 9 -9.46 35.76 18.53
N VAL A 10 -10.16 35.15 19.50
CA VAL A 10 -10.46 33.70 19.50
C VAL A 10 -11.27 33.31 18.27
N THR A 11 -12.28 34.10 17.89
CA THR A 11 -13.10 33.81 16.70
C THR A 11 -12.30 33.90 15.41
N LYS A 12 -11.39 34.88 15.29
CA LYS A 12 -10.49 35.00 14.14
C LYS A 12 -9.50 33.84 14.05
N GLN A 13 -8.94 33.43 15.19
CA GLN A 13 -8.02 32.29 15.24
C GLN A 13 -8.73 31.01 14.82
N LEU A 14 -9.93 30.75 15.36
CA LEU A 14 -10.73 29.59 14.97
C LEU A 14 -11.06 29.58 13.47
N GLN A 15 -11.39 30.74 12.90
CA GLN A 15 -11.65 30.86 11.47
C GLN A 15 -10.40 30.56 10.62
N GLN A 16 -9.23 31.00 11.07
CA GLN A 16 -7.96 30.70 10.41
C GLN A 16 -7.62 29.20 10.52
N ASP A 17 -7.81 28.60 11.69
CA ASP A 17 -7.56 27.18 11.90
C ASP A 17 -8.47 26.32 11.02
N LEU A 18 -9.76 26.65 10.93
CA LEU A 18 -10.70 25.97 10.03
C LEU A 18 -10.30 26.11 8.56
N GLN A 19 -9.84 27.29 8.14
CA GLN A 19 -9.35 27.47 6.76
C GLN A 19 -8.10 26.64 6.48
N ASN A 20 -7.18 26.57 7.44
CA ASN A 20 -5.97 25.75 7.33
C ASN A 20 -6.34 24.27 7.23
N GLU A 21 -7.21 23.77 8.13
CA GLU A 21 -7.67 22.38 8.14
C GLU A 21 -8.35 22.00 6.81
N LEU A 22 -9.23 22.86 6.28
CA LEU A 22 -9.89 22.65 5.00
C LEU A 22 -8.91 22.62 3.83
N ASN A 23 -7.91 23.51 3.83
CA ASN A 23 -6.89 23.53 2.79
C ASN A 23 -6.04 22.26 2.84
N THR A 24 -5.54 21.89 4.03
CA THR A 24 -4.74 20.68 4.24
C THR A 24 -5.53 19.42 3.88
N THR A 25 -6.80 19.33 4.29
CA THR A 25 -7.68 18.20 3.96
C THR A 25 -7.87 18.07 2.45
N ASN A 26 -8.13 19.17 1.74
CA ASN A 26 -8.28 19.14 0.29
C ASN A 26 -6.98 18.71 -0.41
N GLN A 27 -5.83 19.14 0.08
CA GLN A 27 -4.53 18.71 -0.45
C GLN A 27 -4.31 17.21 -0.25
N LEU A 28 -4.62 16.69 0.94
CA LEU A 28 -4.54 15.26 1.24
C LEU A 28 -5.48 14.44 0.35
N LEU A 29 -6.73 14.87 0.17
CA LEU A 29 -7.68 14.20 -0.72
C LEU A 29 -7.19 14.17 -2.17
N ARG A 30 -6.58 15.26 -2.64
CA ARG A 30 -5.97 15.30 -3.97
C ARG A 30 -4.82 14.30 -4.10
N LEU A 31 -3.92 14.24 -3.12
CA LEU A 31 -2.82 13.28 -3.11
C LEU A 31 -3.33 11.84 -3.11
N ILE A 32 -4.27 11.51 -2.23
CA ILE A 32 -4.91 10.20 -2.16
C ILE A 32 -5.54 9.84 -3.51
N SER A 33 -6.24 10.78 -4.17
CA SER A 33 -6.83 10.54 -5.47
C SER A 33 -5.79 10.20 -6.54
N VAL A 34 -4.63 10.85 -6.52
CA VAL A 34 -3.53 10.57 -7.47
C VAL A 34 -2.98 9.19 -7.23
N GLU A 35 -2.71 8.82 -5.98
CA GLU A 35 -2.21 7.49 -5.62
C GLU A 35 -3.20 6.38 -6.02
N LEU A 36 -4.50 6.58 -5.77
CA LEU A 36 -5.54 5.63 -6.18
C LEU A 36 -5.61 5.47 -7.70
N GLN A 37 -5.38 6.53 -8.47
CA GLN A 37 -5.30 6.45 -9.93
C GLN A 37 -4.07 5.65 -10.39
N GLN A 38 -2.93 5.83 -9.73
CA GLN A 38 -1.72 5.05 -10.02
C GLN A 38 -1.92 3.57 -9.70
N ILE A 39 -2.47 3.24 -8.52
CA ILE A 39 -2.82 1.87 -8.15
C ILE A 39 -3.75 1.26 -9.20
N LYS A 40 -4.82 1.97 -9.57
CA LYS A 40 -5.74 1.51 -10.62
C LYS A 40 -5.03 1.25 -11.95
N HIS A 41 -4.10 2.11 -12.36
CA HIS A 41 -3.37 1.92 -13.61
C HIS A 41 -2.45 0.69 -13.57
N LEU A 42 -1.77 0.49 -12.44
CA LEU A 42 -0.88 -0.65 -12.23
C LEU A 42 -1.66 -1.97 -12.19
N THR A 43 -2.81 -2.00 -11.51
CA THR A 43 -3.55 -3.24 -11.21
C THR A 43 -4.76 -3.50 -12.12
N ARG A 44 -5.05 -2.64 -13.11
CA ARG A 44 -6.15 -2.89 -14.06
C ARG A 44 -5.91 -4.18 -14.85
N PRO A 45 -6.97 -4.81 -15.37
CA PRO A 45 -6.83 -5.84 -16.39
C PRO A 45 -5.99 -5.33 -17.57
N SER A 46 -5.03 -6.12 -18.02
CA SER A 46 -4.01 -5.75 -19.01
C SER A 46 -3.10 -4.59 -18.58
N GLY A 47 -3.04 -4.28 -17.28
CA GLY A 47 -2.10 -3.33 -16.69
C GLY A 47 -0.69 -3.88 -16.54
N GLU A 48 0.23 -3.06 -16.05
CA GLU A 48 1.65 -3.44 -15.89
C GLU A 48 1.83 -4.64 -14.97
N PHE A 49 1.03 -4.73 -13.90
CA PHE A 49 1.11 -5.87 -12.99
C PHE A 49 0.75 -7.19 -13.69
N GLU A 50 -0.39 -7.24 -14.40
CA GLU A 50 -0.81 -8.43 -15.12
C GLU A 50 0.18 -8.79 -16.24
N ALA A 51 0.66 -7.79 -16.99
CA ALA A 51 1.68 -8.00 -18.02
C ALA A 51 2.96 -8.64 -17.46
N ASN A 52 3.41 -8.20 -16.28
CA ASN A 52 4.56 -8.78 -15.60
C ASN A 52 4.29 -10.20 -15.10
N ILE A 53 3.09 -10.50 -14.57
CA ILE A 53 2.71 -11.86 -14.18
C ILE A 53 2.73 -12.80 -15.39
N VAL A 54 2.19 -12.37 -16.54
CA VAL A 54 2.20 -13.17 -17.79
C VAL A 54 3.62 -13.43 -18.27
N LYS A 55 4.49 -12.39 -18.24
CA LYS A 55 5.90 -12.51 -18.61
C LYS A 55 6.64 -13.48 -17.69
N ASN A 56 6.48 -13.32 -16.37
CA ASN A 56 7.11 -14.20 -15.39
C ASN A 56 6.63 -15.65 -15.54
N THR A 57 5.34 -15.86 -15.77
CA THR A 57 4.78 -17.20 -16.03
C THR A 57 5.42 -17.83 -17.26
N SER A 58 5.61 -17.06 -18.34
CA SER A 58 6.26 -17.53 -19.57
C SER A 58 7.73 -17.92 -19.32
N LEU A 59 8.47 -17.09 -18.59
CA LEU A 59 9.87 -17.37 -18.23
C LEU A 59 9.99 -18.62 -17.35
N ILE A 60 9.13 -18.77 -16.35
CA ILE A 60 9.10 -19.97 -15.50
C ILE A 60 8.80 -21.21 -16.35
N LYS A 61 7.86 -21.12 -17.30
CA LYS A 61 7.57 -22.21 -18.24
C LYS A 61 8.77 -22.61 -19.08
N GLU A 62 9.54 -21.63 -19.56
CA GLU A 62 10.75 -21.89 -20.32
C GLU A 62 11.83 -22.55 -19.46
N LEU A 63 12.06 -22.04 -18.25
CA LEU A 63 13.02 -22.62 -17.30
C LEU A 63 12.63 -24.04 -16.87
N GLY A 64 11.35 -24.29 -16.61
CA GLY A 64 10.86 -25.63 -16.28
C GLY A 64 11.07 -26.62 -17.41
N LYS A 65 10.86 -26.20 -18.68
CA LYS A 65 11.20 -27.03 -19.84
C LYS A 65 12.70 -27.37 -19.90
N MET A 66 13.58 -26.40 -19.62
CA MET A 66 15.03 -26.64 -19.58
C MET A 66 15.42 -27.62 -18.46
N GLN A 67 14.76 -27.55 -17.32
CA GLN A 67 15.03 -28.41 -16.16
C GLN A 67 14.20 -29.71 -16.13
N GLN A 68 13.36 -29.96 -17.14
CA GLN A 68 12.42 -31.09 -17.20
C GLN A 68 11.49 -31.16 -15.97
N VAL A 69 11.12 -30.01 -15.43
CA VAL A 69 10.16 -29.88 -14.33
C VAL A 69 8.75 -29.86 -14.91
N ASP A 70 7.88 -30.74 -14.40
CA ASP A 70 6.45 -30.71 -14.72
C ASP A 70 5.79 -29.51 -14.05
N LEU A 71 5.39 -28.53 -14.86
CA LEU A 71 4.72 -27.33 -14.41
C LEU A 71 3.19 -27.43 -14.53
N ASP A 72 2.67 -28.48 -15.16
CA ASP A 72 1.23 -28.65 -15.39
C ASP A 72 0.52 -29.17 -14.12
N ASN A 73 1.27 -29.82 -13.22
CA ASN A 73 0.79 -30.38 -11.96
C ASN A 73 1.32 -29.65 -10.71
N LEU A 74 1.67 -28.37 -10.83
CA LEU A 74 2.13 -27.60 -9.66
C LEU A 74 1.03 -27.49 -8.60
N PRO A 75 1.39 -27.61 -7.31
CA PRO A 75 0.44 -27.35 -6.23
C PRO A 75 -0.06 -25.90 -6.31
N PRO A 76 -1.34 -25.65 -5.97
CA PRO A 76 -1.88 -24.31 -5.97
C PRO A 76 -1.09 -23.43 -5.00
N PHE A 77 -0.77 -22.21 -5.44
CA PHE A 77 -0.04 -21.26 -4.61
C PHE A 77 -0.92 -20.79 -3.45
N THR A 78 -0.43 -20.91 -2.21
CA THR A 78 -1.17 -20.43 -1.03
C THR A 78 -1.15 -18.90 -1.02
N ARG A 79 -2.26 -18.28 -1.44
CA ARG A 79 -2.43 -16.83 -1.27
C ARG A 79 -2.58 -16.56 0.22
N ARG A 80 -1.57 -15.91 0.83
CA ARG A 80 -1.68 -15.41 2.20
C ARG A 80 -2.77 -14.33 2.21
N GLN A 81 -3.96 -14.67 2.70
CA GLN A 81 -5.00 -13.67 2.99
C GLN A 81 -4.51 -12.82 4.16
N ILE A 82 -4.20 -11.56 3.87
CA ILE A 82 -3.99 -10.56 4.91
C ILE A 82 -5.39 -10.05 5.24
N ASP A 83 -5.86 -10.37 6.44
CA ASP A 83 -7.13 -9.86 6.94
C ASP A 83 -6.96 -8.36 7.26
N ILE A 84 -7.60 -7.49 6.49
CA ILE A 84 -7.46 -6.02 6.61
C ILE A 84 -8.49 -5.45 7.62
N HIS A 85 -9.28 -6.30 8.27
CA HIS A 85 -10.31 -5.85 9.21
C HIS A 85 -9.78 -5.36 10.57
N THR A 86 -8.47 -5.41 10.81
CA THR A 86 -7.85 -5.10 12.13
C THR A 86 -7.21 -3.71 12.23
N ASN A 87 -7.60 -2.74 11.39
CA ASN A 87 -6.96 -1.42 11.36
C ASN A 87 -7.76 -0.32 12.10
N GLN A 88 -8.26 -0.65 13.30
CA GLN A 88 -8.66 0.35 14.30
C GLN A 88 -7.93 0.00 15.60
N HIS A 89 -6.96 0.84 15.97
CA HIS A 89 -6.05 0.72 17.13
C HIS A 89 -4.85 -0.24 17.01
N ALA A 90 -3.75 0.24 16.43
CA ALA A 90 -2.42 -0.20 16.84
C ALA A 90 -1.43 0.97 16.71
N SER A 91 -1.49 1.86 17.69
CA SER A 91 -0.36 2.72 18.02
C SER A 91 0.76 1.85 18.57
N ASN A 92 1.94 1.97 17.95
CA ASN A 92 3.27 1.70 18.50
C ASN A 92 3.64 0.25 18.87
N LYS A 93 4.74 -0.17 18.23
CA LYS A 93 5.74 -1.17 18.61
C LYS A 93 5.54 -2.63 18.19
N GLU A 94 6.59 -3.07 17.49
CA GLU A 94 7.26 -4.38 17.54
C GLU A 94 7.12 -5.36 16.36
N ASP A 95 8.32 -5.69 15.85
CA ASP A 95 8.77 -6.84 15.07
C ASP A 95 8.17 -7.15 13.69
N VAL A 96 8.68 -6.42 12.68
CA VAL A 96 8.91 -7.03 11.37
C VAL A 96 10.17 -7.89 11.46
N SER A 97 10.01 -9.14 11.89
CA SER A 97 11.09 -10.15 11.82
C SER A 97 11.28 -10.58 10.36
N TYR A 98 12.26 -9.98 9.69
CA TYR A 98 12.76 -10.47 8.42
C TYR A 98 13.56 -11.75 8.68
N ARG A 99 12.90 -12.91 8.68
CA ARG A 99 13.60 -14.19 8.48
C ARG A 99 13.95 -14.32 7.00
N ILE A 100 15.15 -13.88 6.67
CA ILE A 100 15.89 -14.36 5.52
C ILE A 100 16.33 -15.77 5.92
N ASP A 101 15.63 -16.80 5.44
CA ASP A 101 16.15 -18.15 5.52
C ASP A 101 17.33 -18.22 4.54
N SER A 102 18.52 -18.06 5.10
CA SER A 102 19.79 -18.38 4.45
C SER A 102 19.71 -19.80 3.89
N LEU A 103 19.79 -19.95 2.57
CA LEU A 103 20.16 -21.24 1.98
C LEU A 103 21.58 -21.55 2.47
N GLU A 104 21.68 -22.51 3.37
CA GLU A 104 22.94 -23.13 3.74
C GLU A 104 23.60 -23.72 2.48
N GLU A 105 24.76 -23.17 2.16
CA GLU A 105 25.85 -23.90 1.50
C GLU A 105 26.07 -25.20 2.26
N SER A 106 25.79 -26.33 1.63
CA SER A 106 26.27 -27.64 2.07
C SER A 106 26.96 -28.31 0.89
N GLN A 107 28.28 -28.35 1.04
CA GLN A 107 29.36 -29.10 0.38
C GLN A 107 29.01 -30.13 -0.70
#